data_AF-A0A382Z9B0-F1
#
_entry.id   AF-A0A382Z9B0-F1
#
_cell.length_a   1.000
_cell.length_b   1.000
_cell.length_c   1.000
_cell.angle_alpha   90.00
_cell.angle_beta   90.00
_cell.angle_gamma   90.00
#
_symmetry.space_group_name_H-M   'P 1'
#
loop_
_entity.id
_entity.type
_entity.pdbx_description
1 polymer ?
#
loop_
_entity_poly.entity_id
_entity_poly.type
_entity_poly.pdbx_seq_one_letter_code
_entity_poly.pdbx_strand_id
1 'polypeptide(L)'
;LTHTGSMKSRDQMHSGDDMTSEEPVTDSAKMFQMGIDGGKPLPGERGVSPEWFYKGNGTIVRGPGEGLEIPAFALDGGEEPELAGCYFIDRTGTPRRVGFTLGNEWADHETERINYLYLAPSKLRSCAIGPELVTDFAFDELTLECKVERQGKAIYESGPLYSGEQYMSHTLSNCEDHHFKYPLHRVPGDAHVHFFGTSQLSYTTRDWKFQPGDVITISSDGFSAPLLNPVVGGSLDEGRVIRVIKA
;
A
#
# COMPACT_ATOMS: atom_id res chain seq x y z
N LEU A 1 6.32 -4.82 -3.45
CA LEU A 1 7.09 -4.88 -4.71
C LEU A 1 6.36 -5.74 -5.74
N THR A 2 5.42 -5.14 -6.45
CA THR A 2 4.50 -5.84 -7.37
C THR A 2 4.36 -5.07 -8.66
N HIS A 3 4.34 -3.73 -8.63
CA HIS A 3 4.30 -2.91 -9.84
C HIS A 3 5.68 -2.77 -10.46
N THR A 4 5.75 -2.86 -11.79
CA THR A 4 7.00 -2.74 -12.55
C THR A 4 7.67 -1.37 -12.40
N GLY A 5 6.90 -0.31 -12.17
CA GLY A 5 7.42 1.03 -11.87
C GLY A 5 7.96 1.20 -10.44
N SER A 6 7.51 0.38 -9.48
CA SER A 6 7.79 0.56 -8.03
C SER A 6 9.25 0.35 -7.64
N MET A 7 9.99 -0.42 -8.44
CA MET A 7 11.41 -0.72 -8.21
C MET A 7 12.24 0.55 -8.07
N LYS A 8 12.05 1.55 -8.96
CA LYS A 8 12.87 2.78 -8.91
C LYS A 8 12.68 3.56 -7.61
N SER A 9 11.43 3.71 -7.16
CA SER A 9 11.14 4.43 -5.91
C SER A 9 11.66 3.68 -4.69
N ARG A 10 11.51 2.34 -4.65
CA ARG A 10 11.98 1.50 -3.53
C ARG A 10 13.49 1.38 -3.46
N ASP A 11 14.17 1.20 -4.59
CA ASP A 11 15.63 1.17 -4.64
C ASP A 11 16.23 2.52 -4.26
N GLN A 12 15.64 3.64 -4.70
CA GLN A 12 16.08 4.97 -4.27
C GLN A 12 15.95 5.20 -2.76
N MET A 13 14.94 4.61 -2.11
CA MET A 13 14.79 4.72 -0.65
C MET A 13 15.85 3.92 0.12
N HIS A 14 16.47 2.90 -0.49
CA HIS A 14 17.40 1.99 0.17
C HIS A 14 18.83 2.02 -0.38
N SER A 15 19.08 2.76 -1.45
CA SER A 15 20.43 3.04 -1.98
C SER A 15 20.98 4.26 -1.23
N GLY A 16 22.15 4.16 -0.61
CA GLY A 16 22.78 5.29 0.09
C GLY A 16 23.19 6.43 -0.85
N ASP A 17 23.42 7.63 -0.30
CA ASP A 17 23.76 8.85 -1.07
C ASP A 17 25.16 8.84 -1.73
N ASP A 18 26.00 7.82 -1.51
CA ASP A 18 27.37 7.68 -2.05
C ASP A 18 27.46 6.49 -3.04
N MET A 19 27.13 6.71 -4.31
CA MET A 19 27.15 5.64 -5.31
C MET A 19 28.50 5.52 -6.03
N THR A 20 29.32 4.52 -5.64
CA THR A 20 30.34 3.93 -6.51
C THR A 20 29.80 2.65 -7.17
N SER A 21 30.27 2.34 -8.39
CA SER A 21 29.64 1.44 -9.37
C SER A 21 29.73 -0.07 -9.10
N GLU A 22 29.95 -0.52 -7.87
CA GLU A 22 30.19 -1.95 -7.53
C GLU A 22 29.45 -2.43 -6.26
N GLU A 23 28.30 -1.85 -5.89
CA GLU A 23 27.49 -2.41 -4.79
C GLU A 23 26.60 -3.61 -5.23
N PRO A 24 26.40 -4.60 -4.33
CA PRO A 24 25.51 -5.73 -4.59
C PRO A 24 24.05 -5.26 -4.72
N VAL A 25 23.32 -5.84 -5.68
CA VAL A 25 21.88 -5.65 -5.89
C VAL A 25 21.12 -5.68 -4.55
N THR A 26 20.32 -4.66 -4.27
CA THR A 26 19.49 -4.57 -3.05
C THR A 26 18.57 -5.80 -2.94
N ASP A 27 18.16 -6.18 -1.73
CA ASP A 27 17.22 -7.31 -1.59
C ASP A 27 15.85 -7.00 -2.23
N SER A 28 15.46 -5.72 -2.28
CA SER A 28 14.30 -5.23 -3.03
C SER A 28 14.42 -5.50 -4.53
N ALA A 29 15.56 -5.17 -5.14
CA ALA A 29 15.80 -5.43 -6.56
C ALA A 29 15.89 -6.93 -6.87
N LYS A 30 16.47 -7.75 -5.99
CA LYS A 30 16.44 -9.22 -6.12
C LYS A 30 15.01 -9.77 -6.09
N MET A 31 14.22 -9.35 -5.09
CA MET A 31 12.81 -9.74 -4.96
C MET A 31 11.99 -9.33 -6.19
N PHE A 32 12.20 -8.12 -6.70
CA PHE A 32 11.55 -7.65 -7.91
C PHE A 32 11.91 -8.50 -9.13
N GLN A 33 13.20 -8.82 -9.33
CA GLN A 33 13.65 -9.68 -10.41
C GLN A 33 13.05 -11.09 -10.31
N MET A 34 12.99 -11.68 -9.12
CA MET A 34 12.31 -12.96 -8.91
C MET A 34 10.81 -12.90 -9.28
N GLY A 35 10.15 -11.75 -9.03
CA GLY A 35 8.79 -11.50 -9.46
C GLY A 35 8.66 -11.45 -10.98
N ILE A 36 9.57 -10.79 -11.70
CA ILE A 36 9.58 -10.81 -13.17
C ILE A 36 9.77 -12.23 -13.72
N ASP A 37 10.69 -12.99 -13.12
CA ASP A 37 11.07 -14.31 -13.63
C ASP A 37 10.03 -15.40 -13.33
N GLY A 38 9.25 -15.26 -12.24
CA GLY A 38 8.36 -16.32 -11.77
C GLY A 38 7.05 -15.87 -11.11
N GLY A 39 6.72 -14.59 -11.15
CA GLY A 39 5.49 -14.04 -10.54
C GLY A 39 4.22 -14.25 -11.38
N LYS A 40 4.36 -14.64 -12.66
CA LYS A 40 3.26 -14.94 -13.57
C LYS A 40 3.23 -16.42 -13.98
N PRO A 41 2.86 -17.34 -13.07
CA PRO A 41 2.81 -18.77 -13.35
C PRO A 41 1.66 -19.14 -14.29
N LEU A 42 1.64 -20.40 -14.76
CA LEU A 42 0.50 -20.93 -15.51
C LEU A 42 -0.76 -21.03 -14.63
N PRO A 43 -1.98 -21.02 -15.21
CA PRO A 43 -3.21 -21.16 -14.43
C PRO A 43 -3.22 -22.40 -13.54
N GLY A 44 -3.48 -22.21 -12.25
CA GLY A 44 -3.52 -23.29 -11.25
C GLY A 44 -2.17 -23.63 -10.61
N GLU A 45 -1.10 -22.97 -11.02
CA GLU A 45 0.23 -23.12 -10.41
C GLU A 45 0.55 -21.96 -9.47
N ARG A 46 1.37 -22.24 -8.45
CA ARG A 46 1.92 -21.24 -7.54
C ARG A 46 3.25 -20.73 -8.08
N GLY A 47 3.36 -19.41 -8.23
CA GLY A 47 4.58 -18.74 -8.66
C GLY A 47 5.49 -18.33 -7.50
N VAL A 48 6.39 -17.39 -7.79
CA VAL A 48 7.23 -16.73 -6.79
C VAL A 48 6.38 -15.84 -5.89
N SER A 49 6.72 -15.80 -4.60
CA SER A 49 6.03 -14.94 -3.64
C SER A 49 6.31 -13.47 -3.89
N PRO A 50 5.29 -12.61 -3.95
CA PRO A 50 5.51 -11.18 -3.83
C PRO A 50 5.98 -10.84 -2.40
N GLU A 51 6.57 -9.65 -2.26
CA GLU A 51 6.68 -8.98 -0.97
C GLU A 51 5.27 -8.70 -0.43
N TRP A 52 5.03 -9.02 0.84
CA TRP A 52 3.79 -8.68 1.53
C TRP A 52 4.07 -8.38 3.00
N PHE A 53 3.21 -7.59 3.63
CA PHE A 53 3.26 -7.27 5.04
C PHE A 53 1.85 -7.17 5.61
N TYR A 54 1.73 -7.29 6.94
CA TYR A 54 0.47 -7.10 7.63
C TYR A 54 0.27 -5.62 7.98
N LYS A 55 -0.79 -5.03 7.43
CA LYS A 55 -1.13 -3.62 7.62
C LYS A 55 -1.77 -3.34 8.99
N GLY A 56 -2.67 -4.22 9.41
CA GLY A 56 -3.51 -4.05 10.60
C GLY A 56 -4.83 -4.78 10.45
N ASN A 57 -5.75 -4.53 11.38
CA ASN A 57 -7.09 -5.13 11.39
C ASN A 57 -8.16 -4.11 10.94
N GLY A 58 -9.44 -4.48 11.02
CA GLY A 58 -10.53 -3.60 10.59
C GLY A 58 -10.62 -2.24 11.30
N THR A 59 -9.99 -2.05 12.48
CA THR A 59 -10.10 -0.79 13.23
C THR A 59 -9.28 0.36 12.65
N ILE A 60 -8.32 0.05 11.78
CA ILE A 60 -7.44 1.04 11.15
C ILE A 60 -7.96 1.53 9.79
N VAL A 61 -9.03 0.92 9.28
CA VAL A 61 -9.62 1.26 7.98
C VAL A 61 -10.40 2.57 8.11
N ARG A 62 -10.29 3.42 7.09
CA ARG A 62 -10.94 4.71 6.96
C ARG A 62 -11.72 4.78 5.65
N GLY A 63 -12.85 5.48 5.68
CA GLY A 63 -13.65 5.79 4.51
C GLY A 63 -13.28 7.15 3.89
N PRO A 64 -13.97 7.54 2.82
CA PRO A 64 -13.85 8.88 2.23
C PRO A 64 -14.19 9.97 3.24
N GLY A 65 -13.35 11.00 3.31
CA GLY A 65 -13.47 12.15 4.20
C GLY A 65 -12.94 11.91 5.62
N GLU A 66 -12.61 10.67 5.98
CA GLU A 66 -12.06 10.36 7.31
C GLU A 66 -10.55 10.62 7.39
N GLY A 67 -10.07 10.97 8.58
CA GLY A 67 -8.69 11.38 8.80
C GLY A 67 -7.67 10.27 8.68
N LEU A 68 -6.58 10.53 7.95
CA LEU A 68 -5.34 9.74 7.98
C LEU A 68 -4.39 10.35 9.00
N GLU A 69 -4.15 9.62 10.08
CA GLU A 69 -3.41 10.13 11.24
C GLU A 69 -1.91 10.09 11.01
N ILE A 70 -1.22 11.13 11.48
CA ILE A 70 0.22 11.11 11.75
C ILE A 70 0.39 10.93 13.28
N PRO A 71 0.63 9.71 13.77
CA PRO A 71 0.84 9.47 15.20
C PRO A 71 1.97 10.32 15.77
N ALA A 72 1.90 10.66 17.06
CA ALA A 72 2.89 11.54 17.68
C ALA A 72 4.34 10.99 17.67
N PHE A 73 4.52 9.67 17.52
CA PHE A 73 5.82 9.02 17.38
C PHE A 73 6.27 8.83 15.92
N ALA A 74 5.38 9.06 14.95
CA ALA A 74 5.69 8.91 13.54
C ALA A 74 6.64 10.03 13.08
N LEU A 75 7.50 9.71 12.13
CA LEU A 75 8.46 10.66 11.59
C LEU A 75 7.89 11.44 10.40
N ASP A 76 6.92 10.84 9.71
CA ASP A 76 6.15 11.44 8.62
C ASP A 76 4.84 10.67 8.37
N GLY A 77 4.02 11.19 7.46
CA GLY A 77 3.01 10.45 6.72
C GLY A 77 3.47 10.19 5.28
N GLY A 78 2.73 9.35 4.55
CA GLY A 78 3.13 8.94 3.22
C GLY A 78 1.97 8.27 2.50
N GLU A 79 1.58 8.82 1.36
CA GLU A 79 0.53 8.26 0.52
C GLU A 79 1.07 7.14 -0.36
N GLU A 80 0.32 6.03 -0.43
CA GLU A 80 0.53 4.98 -1.42
C GLU A 80 -0.81 4.74 -2.12
N PRO A 81 -1.05 5.41 -3.26
CA PRO A 81 -2.28 5.26 -4.01
C PRO A 81 -2.31 3.92 -4.74
N GLU A 82 -3.34 3.11 -4.45
CA GLU A 82 -3.41 1.74 -4.93
C GLU A 82 -4.82 1.31 -5.32
N LEU A 83 -4.90 0.21 -6.08
CA LEU A 83 -6.10 -0.60 -6.17
C LEU A 83 -6.06 -1.65 -5.04
N ALA A 84 -7.16 -1.80 -4.31
CA ALA A 84 -7.29 -2.79 -3.25
C ALA A 84 -8.40 -3.79 -3.55
N GLY A 85 -8.12 -5.08 -3.40
CA GLY A 85 -9.11 -6.15 -3.49
C GLY A 85 -9.84 -6.34 -2.17
N CYS A 86 -11.16 -6.51 -2.22
CA CYS A 86 -12.00 -6.78 -1.05
C CYS A 86 -12.52 -8.21 -1.08
N TYR A 87 -12.41 -8.92 0.04
CA TYR A 87 -12.75 -10.34 0.13
C TYR A 87 -13.51 -10.65 1.41
N PHE A 88 -14.27 -11.73 1.40
CA PHE A 88 -14.71 -12.42 2.61
C PHE A 88 -14.38 -13.90 2.54
N ILE A 89 -14.26 -14.54 3.70
CA ILE A 89 -14.10 -15.99 3.80
C ILE A 89 -15.47 -16.62 4.04
N ASP A 90 -15.92 -17.47 3.12
CA ASP A 90 -17.21 -18.11 3.25
C ASP A 90 -17.24 -19.16 4.38
N ARG A 91 -18.43 -19.72 4.64
CA ARG A 91 -18.65 -20.72 5.71
C ARG A 91 -17.80 -21.99 5.59
N THR A 92 -17.21 -22.23 4.42
CA THR A 92 -16.35 -23.40 4.15
C THR A 92 -14.87 -23.10 4.29
N GLY A 93 -14.50 -21.84 4.60
CA GLY A 93 -13.11 -21.39 4.61
C GLY A 93 -12.59 -21.03 3.21
N THR A 94 -13.47 -20.84 2.23
CA THR A 94 -13.09 -20.47 0.86
C THR A 94 -13.09 -18.95 0.72
N PRO A 95 -11.97 -18.33 0.29
CA PRO A 95 -11.94 -16.90 -0.01
C PRO A 95 -12.86 -16.56 -1.18
N ARG A 96 -13.59 -15.46 -1.06
CA ARG A 96 -14.48 -14.91 -2.08
C ARG A 96 -14.12 -13.45 -2.30
N ARG A 97 -13.61 -13.13 -3.48
CA ARG A 97 -13.44 -11.74 -3.91
C ARG A 97 -14.80 -11.12 -4.18
N VAL A 98 -15.07 -9.99 -3.55
CA VAL A 98 -16.29 -9.19 -3.76
C VAL A 98 -16.07 -8.21 -4.90
N GLY A 99 -14.91 -7.59 -4.96
CA GLY A 99 -14.58 -6.57 -5.95
C GLY A 99 -13.31 -5.81 -5.59
N PHE A 100 -13.15 -4.64 -6.20
CA PHE A 100 -12.02 -3.75 -6.00
C PHE A 100 -12.45 -2.33 -5.66
N THR A 101 -11.58 -1.62 -4.96
CA THR A 101 -11.77 -0.23 -4.54
C THR A 101 -10.47 0.54 -4.71
N LEU A 102 -10.56 1.86 -4.91
CA LEU A 102 -9.40 2.73 -4.67
C LEU A 102 -9.00 2.61 -3.20
N GLY A 103 -7.71 2.77 -2.95
CA GLY A 103 -7.16 2.75 -1.60
C GLY A 103 -5.94 3.65 -1.45
N ASN A 104 -5.72 4.08 -0.21
CA ASN A 104 -4.50 4.74 0.23
C ASN A 104 -3.86 3.90 1.35
N GLU A 105 -2.73 3.26 1.05
CA GLU A 105 -1.92 2.59 2.06
C GLU A 105 -1.03 3.62 2.76
N TRP A 106 -1.58 4.27 3.79
CA TRP A 106 -0.88 5.36 4.48
C TRP A 106 0.30 4.85 5.31
N ALA A 107 1.51 5.36 5.10
CA ALA A 107 2.74 4.81 5.67
C ALA A 107 3.66 5.89 6.27
N ASP A 108 4.67 5.45 7.03
CA ASP A 108 5.75 6.29 7.56
C ASP A 108 7.06 5.97 6.84
N HIS A 109 7.23 6.52 5.64
CA HIS A 109 8.40 6.24 4.78
C HIS A 109 9.73 6.65 5.41
N GLU A 110 9.72 7.65 6.29
CA GLU A 110 10.92 8.07 7.00
C GLU A 110 11.37 7.03 8.02
N THR A 111 10.44 6.38 8.72
CA THR A 111 10.74 5.20 9.55
C THR A 111 11.28 4.04 8.72
N GLU A 112 10.68 3.76 7.54
CA GLU A 112 11.13 2.69 6.65
C GLU A 112 12.56 2.93 6.11
N ARG A 113 12.88 4.19 5.77
CA ARG A 113 14.20 4.57 5.25
C ARG A 113 15.33 4.33 6.25
N ILE A 114 15.08 4.40 7.56
CA ILE A 114 16.10 4.14 8.59
C ILE A 114 16.71 2.76 8.41
N ASN A 115 15.89 1.75 8.14
CA ASN A 115 16.33 0.38 7.92
C ASN A 115 15.21 -0.42 7.26
N TYR A 116 15.54 -1.29 6.31
CA TYR A 116 14.56 -2.17 5.66
C TYR A 116 13.73 -3.02 6.66
N LEU A 117 14.31 -3.43 7.80
CA LEU A 117 13.59 -4.15 8.85
C LEU A 117 12.51 -3.32 9.55
N TYR A 118 12.48 -2.00 9.32
CA TYR A 118 11.45 -1.10 9.82
C TYR A 118 10.26 -0.94 8.85
N LEU A 119 10.21 -1.70 7.76
CA LEU A 119 9.02 -1.83 6.92
C LEU A 119 7.78 -2.24 7.73
N ALA A 120 7.88 -3.26 8.58
CA ALA A 120 6.72 -3.70 9.36
C ALA A 120 6.15 -2.58 10.27
N PRO A 121 6.95 -1.90 11.12
CA PRO A 121 6.42 -0.82 11.96
C PRO A 121 6.06 0.46 11.18
N SER A 122 6.66 0.75 10.02
CA SER A 122 6.27 1.91 9.19
C SER A 122 4.86 1.76 8.62
N LYS A 123 4.45 0.51 8.36
CA LYS A 123 3.14 0.17 7.80
C LYS A 123 2.03 0.06 8.84
N LEU A 124 2.32 -0.04 10.14
CA LEU A 124 1.28 -0.06 11.19
C LEU A 124 0.66 1.34 11.40
N ARG A 125 -0.20 1.75 10.47
CA ARG A 125 -0.89 3.04 10.39
C ARG A 125 -2.31 2.81 9.84
N SER A 126 -3.15 3.85 9.84
CA SER A 126 -4.44 3.80 9.14
C SER A 126 -4.28 3.44 7.66
N CYS A 127 -5.35 3.03 7.00
CA CYS A 127 -5.46 3.01 5.55
C CYS A 127 -6.85 3.51 5.16
N ALA A 128 -7.00 4.01 3.94
CA ALA A 128 -8.30 4.42 3.43
C ALA A 128 -8.71 3.57 2.23
N ILE A 129 -10.01 3.31 2.11
CA ILE A 129 -10.63 2.69 0.94
C ILE A 129 -11.96 3.36 0.60
N GLY A 130 -12.37 3.21 -0.66
CA GLY A 130 -13.64 3.70 -1.19
C GLY A 130 -13.41 4.66 -2.35
N PRO A 131 -14.40 5.50 -2.70
CA PRO A 131 -15.75 5.52 -2.15
C PRO A 131 -16.62 4.33 -2.60
N GLU A 132 -16.16 3.58 -3.61
CA GLU A 132 -16.96 2.57 -4.28
C GLU A 132 -16.27 1.20 -4.28
N LEU A 133 -17.08 0.15 -4.30
CA LEU A 133 -16.64 -1.22 -4.52
C LEU A 133 -17.14 -1.69 -5.88
N VAL A 134 -16.22 -1.81 -6.83
CA VAL A 134 -16.50 -2.25 -8.21
C VAL A 134 -16.38 -3.78 -8.27
N THR A 135 -17.50 -4.46 -8.53
CA THR A 135 -17.59 -5.93 -8.42
C THR A 135 -17.26 -6.68 -9.71
N ASP A 136 -17.20 -5.98 -10.83
CA ASP A 136 -17.00 -6.52 -12.19
C ASP A 136 -15.74 -5.99 -12.87
N PHE A 137 -14.84 -5.35 -12.11
CA PHE A 137 -13.56 -4.88 -12.63
C PHE A 137 -12.65 -6.04 -13.04
N ALA A 138 -12.17 -6.04 -14.29
CA ALA A 138 -11.41 -7.14 -14.87
C ALA A 138 -9.99 -7.32 -14.27
N PHE A 139 -9.41 -6.26 -13.69
CA PHE A 139 -8.03 -6.21 -13.17
C PHE A 139 -6.93 -6.25 -14.25
N ASP A 140 -7.24 -5.95 -15.50
CA ASP A 140 -6.24 -5.96 -16.59
C ASP A 140 -5.32 -4.72 -16.55
N GLU A 141 -5.93 -3.53 -16.60
CA GLU A 141 -5.25 -2.24 -16.59
C GLU A 141 -6.09 -1.19 -15.87
N LEU A 142 -5.41 -0.28 -15.17
CA LEU A 142 -5.99 0.87 -14.49
C LEU A 142 -4.99 2.00 -14.49
N THR A 143 -5.46 3.23 -14.70
CA THR A 143 -4.67 4.44 -14.43
C THR A 143 -5.24 5.15 -13.21
N LEU A 144 -4.38 5.43 -12.24
CA LEU A 144 -4.65 6.20 -11.04
C LEU A 144 -3.93 7.55 -11.11
N GLU A 145 -4.43 8.54 -10.41
CA GLU A 145 -3.73 9.80 -10.14
C GLU A 145 -3.86 10.13 -8.65
N CYS A 146 -2.79 10.66 -8.06
CA CYS A 146 -2.78 11.15 -6.70
C CYS A 146 -2.39 12.63 -6.65
N LYS A 147 -3.20 13.43 -5.96
CA LYS A 147 -2.95 14.85 -5.70
C LYS A 147 -2.94 15.12 -4.22
N VAL A 148 -2.03 15.98 -3.79
CA VAL A 148 -1.99 16.47 -2.42
C VAL A 148 -2.12 17.98 -2.43
N GLU A 149 -3.06 18.49 -1.65
CA GLU A 149 -3.31 19.91 -1.47
C GLU A 149 -3.06 20.34 -0.04
N ARG A 150 -2.45 21.52 0.12
CA ARG A 150 -2.30 22.21 1.40
C ARG A 150 -2.95 23.58 1.31
N GLN A 151 -3.91 23.84 2.19
CA GLN A 151 -4.67 25.10 2.20
C GLN A 151 -5.29 25.43 0.82
N GLY A 152 -5.78 24.40 0.11
CA GLY A 152 -6.40 24.51 -1.21
C GLY A 152 -5.41 24.79 -2.36
N LYS A 153 -4.10 24.58 -2.15
CA LYS A 153 -3.07 24.68 -3.20
C LYS A 153 -2.42 23.32 -3.39
N ALA A 154 -2.32 22.86 -4.64
CA ALA A 154 -1.58 21.65 -4.97
C ALA A 154 -0.10 21.79 -4.56
N ILE A 155 0.39 20.83 -3.77
CA ILE A 155 1.80 20.69 -3.38
C ILE A 155 2.45 19.45 -4.00
N TYR A 156 1.64 18.54 -4.55
CA TYR A 156 2.09 17.37 -5.27
C TYR A 156 1.02 16.84 -6.22
N GLU A 157 1.49 16.39 -7.38
CA GLU A 157 0.72 15.63 -8.36
C GLU A 157 1.61 14.47 -8.80
N SER A 158 1.12 13.24 -8.70
CA SER A 158 1.90 12.05 -9.08
C SER A 158 2.10 11.92 -10.59
N GLY A 159 1.23 12.56 -11.38
CA GLY A 159 0.98 12.15 -12.76
C GLY A 159 0.29 10.78 -12.82
N PRO A 160 0.20 10.17 -14.01
CA PRO A 160 -0.47 8.88 -14.18
C PRO A 160 0.33 7.75 -13.52
N LEU A 161 -0.35 6.97 -12.69
CA LEU A 161 0.14 5.76 -12.05
C LEU A 161 -0.57 4.56 -12.68
N TYR A 162 0.19 3.56 -13.11
CA TYR A 162 -0.36 2.41 -13.82
C TYR A 162 -0.46 1.20 -12.90
N SER A 163 -1.64 0.62 -12.82
CA SER A 163 -1.95 -0.58 -12.04
C SER A 163 -2.76 -1.58 -12.87
N GLY A 164 -3.06 -2.74 -12.30
CA GLY A 164 -3.60 -3.89 -13.03
C GLY A 164 -2.52 -4.88 -13.46
N GLU A 165 -2.94 -6.08 -13.84
CA GLU A 165 -2.08 -7.23 -14.09
C GLU A 165 -1.03 -6.98 -15.18
N GLN A 166 -1.33 -6.12 -16.18
CA GLN A 166 -0.37 -5.75 -17.22
C GLN A 166 0.86 -5.00 -16.66
N TYR A 167 0.67 -4.20 -15.61
CA TYR A 167 1.71 -3.35 -15.03
C TYR A 167 2.38 -3.96 -13.80
N MET A 168 1.94 -5.15 -13.39
CA MET A 168 2.49 -5.90 -12.26
C MET A 168 3.44 -7.02 -12.72
N SER A 169 4.43 -7.36 -11.89
CA SER A 169 5.31 -8.52 -12.05
C SER A 169 4.66 -9.82 -11.59
N HIS A 170 3.56 -9.75 -10.84
CA HIS A 170 2.78 -10.90 -10.41
C HIS A 170 1.38 -10.88 -11.04
N THR A 171 0.82 -12.06 -11.33
CA THR A 171 -0.62 -12.16 -11.64
C THR A 171 -1.44 -11.92 -10.37
N LEU A 172 -2.68 -11.46 -10.54
CA LEU A 172 -3.63 -11.33 -9.44
C LEU A 172 -3.79 -12.66 -8.69
N SER A 173 -3.98 -13.75 -9.44
CA SER A 173 -4.16 -15.09 -8.88
C SER A 173 -2.97 -15.54 -8.04
N ASN A 174 -1.74 -15.18 -8.43
CA ASN A 174 -0.55 -15.47 -7.64
C ASN A 174 -0.51 -14.65 -6.34
N CYS A 175 -0.86 -13.37 -6.38
CA CYS A 175 -0.98 -12.53 -5.18
C CYS A 175 -2.06 -13.08 -4.22
N GLU A 176 -3.22 -13.45 -4.74
CA GLU A 176 -4.33 -14.03 -3.96
C GLU A 176 -3.95 -15.38 -3.34
N ASP A 177 -3.33 -16.29 -4.11
CA ASP A 177 -2.85 -17.57 -3.58
C ASP A 177 -1.80 -17.36 -2.47
N HIS A 178 -0.83 -16.47 -2.67
CA HIS A 178 0.17 -16.20 -1.66
C HIS A 178 -0.42 -15.58 -0.38
N HIS A 179 -1.49 -14.81 -0.49
CA HIS A 179 -2.23 -14.29 0.66
C HIS A 179 -3.06 -15.38 1.35
N PHE A 180 -3.81 -16.20 0.62
CA PHE A 180 -4.78 -17.14 1.18
C PHE A 180 -4.27 -18.57 1.39
N LYS A 181 -3.05 -18.90 0.97
CA LYS A 181 -2.44 -20.23 1.25
C LYS A 181 -2.33 -20.51 2.75
N TYR A 182 -2.21 -19.47 3.57
CA TYR A 182 -2.13 -19.58 5.01
C TYR A 182 -3.52 -19.84 5.61
N PRO A 183 -3.73 -20.92 6.38
CA PRO A 183 -5.02 -21.20 7.02
C PRO A 183 -5.54 -20.07 7.91
N LEU A 184 -4.65 -19.26 8.49
CA LEU A 184 -5.01 -18.09 9.30
C LEU A 184 -5.81 -17.04 8.50
N HIS A 185 -5.62 -16.95 7.19
CA HIS A 185 -6.36 -16.02 6.32
C HIS A 185 -7.62 -16.66 5.71
N ARG A 186 -8.04 -17.82 6.24
CA ARG A 186 -9.19 -18.60 5.75
C ARG A 186 -10.15 -18.97 6.88
N VAL A 187 -10.23 -18.12 7.90
CA VAL A 187 -11.19 -18.29 9.00
C VAL A 187 -12.58 -17.84 8.52
N PRO A 188 -13.61 -18.71 8.56
CA PRO A 188 -14.96 -18.36 8.11
C PRO A 188 -15.51 -17.09 8.76
N GLY A 189 -16.01 -16.17 7.94
CA GLY A 189 -16.58 -14.89 8.39
C GLY A 189 -15.60 -13.72 8.40
N ASP A 190 -14.30 -13.97 8.26
CA ASP A 190 -13.31 -12.90 8.15
C ASP A 190 -13.48 -12.13 6.84
N ALA A 191 -13.17 -10.84 6.89
CA ALA A 191 -13.07 -9.96 5.73
C ALA A 191 -11.62 -9.51 5.55
N HIS A 192 -11.17 -9.40 4.30
CA HIS A 192 -9.83 -8.97 3.96
C HIS A 192 -9.88 -7.81 2.96
N VAL A 193 -8.95 -6.88 3.15
CA VAL A 193 -8.57 -5.88 2.14
C VAL A 193 -7.12 -6.16 1.78
N HIS A 194 -6.83 -6.36 0.50
CA HIS A 194 -5.48 -6.62 -0.01
C HIS A 194 -5.07 -5.50 -0.95
N PHE A 195 -4.10 -4.70 -0.52
CA PHE A 195 -3.42 -3.64 -1.26
C PHE A 195 -2.39 -4.26 -2.20
N PHE A 196 -2.45 -3.95 -3.49
CA PHE A 196 -1.66 -4.62 -4.53
C PHE A 196 -0.34 -3.94 -4.87
N GLY A 197 0.05 -2.89 -4.16
CA GLY A 197 1.20 -2.05 -4.41
C GLY A 197 0.87 -0.77 -5.19
N THR A 198 1.74 0.22 -5.06
CA THR A 198 1.80 1.41 -5.90
C THR A 198 3.06 1.41 -6.77
N SER A 199 3.01 2.08 -7.93
CA SER A 199 4.17 2.30 -8.79
C SER A 199 5.05 3.47 -8.38
N GLN A 200 4.49 4.47 -7.69
CA GLN A 200 5.20 5.70 -7.31
C GLN A 200 4.51 6.37 -6.12
N LEU A 201 5.28 7.14 -5.37
CA LEU A 201 4.86 7.90 -4.19
C LEU A 201 5.68 9.19 -4.06
N SER A 202 5.20 10.17 -3.31
CA SER A 202 5.81 11.50 -3.21
C SER A 202 7.16 11.53 -2.50
N TYR A 203 7.39 10.62 -1.55
CA TYR A 203 8.46 10.71 -0.53
C TYR A 203 9.85 11.05 -1.08
N THR A 204 10.33 10.39 -2.14
CA THR A 204 11.67 10.65 -2.69
C THR A 204 11.76 11.91 -3.55
N THR A 205 10.63 12.53 -3.87
CA THR A 205 10.53 13.68 -4.79
C THR A 205 10.17 14.99 -4.08
N ARG A 206 9.82 14.93 -2.80
CA ARG A 206 9.39 16.10 -2.01
C ARG A 206 10.45 16.55 -1.01
N ASP A 207 10.48 17.85 -0.76
CA ASP A 207 11.27 18.52 0.29
C ASP A 207 10.40 18.95 1.49
N TRP A 208 9.10 18.66 1.44
CA TRP A 208 8.11 18.93 2.48
C TRP A 208 7.68 17.65 3.19
N LYS A 209 7.12 17.76 4.40
CA LYS A 209 6.46 16.67 5.15
C LYS A 209 4.95 16.86 5.18
N PHE A 210 4.20 15.77 5.32
CA PHE A 210 2.75 15.86 5.52
C PHE A 210 2.43 16.57 6.83
N GLN A 211 1.33 17.30 6.84
CA GLN A 211 0.88 18.10 7.98
C GLN A 211 -0.63 17.97 8.17
N PRO A 212 -1.13 18.10 9.41
CA PRO A 212 -2.56 18.20 9.64
C PRO A 212 -3.20 19.29 8.77
N GLY A 213 -4.26 18.94 8.06
CA GLY A 213 -4.96 19.82 7.13
C GLY A 213 -4.55 19.67 5.66
N ASP A 214 -3.54 18.86 5.35
CA ASP A 214 -3.31 18.41 3.97
C ASP A 214 -4.48 17.51 3.53
N VAL A 215 -4.78 17.50 2.23
CA VAL A 215 -5.83 16.67 1.65
C VAL A 215 -5.25 15.84 0.53
N ILE A 216 -5.46 14.53 0.61
CA ILE A 216 -5.02 13.57 -0.39
C ILE A 216 -6.23 13.15 -1.22
N THR A 217 -6.10 13.24 -2.54
CA THR A 217 -7.13 12.85 -3.52
C THR A 217 -6.55 11.78 -4.43
N ILE A 218 -7.20 10.62 -4.48
CA ILE A 218 -6.87 9.54 -5.40
C ILE A 218 -8.04 9.34 -6.35
N SER A 219 -7.78 9.42 -7.65
CA SER A 219 -8.81 9.33 -8.69
C SER A 219 -8.42 8.34 -9.78
N SER A 220 -9.43 7.83 -10.48
CA SER A 220 -9.27 6.98 -11.65
C SER A 220 -10.54 7.02 -12.49
N ASP A 221 -10.40 7.02 -13.81
CA ASP A 221 -11.54 6.99 -14.74
C ASP A 221 -12.38 5.70 -14.61
N GLY A 222 -11.80 4.65 -14.02
CA GLY A 222 -12.51 3.40 -13.71
C GLY A 222 -13.46 3.48 -12.50
N PHE A 223 -13.51 4.61 -11.80
CA PHE A 223 -14.32 4.84 -10.60
C PHE A 223 -15.12 6.14 -10.76
N SER A 224 -16.33 6.18 -10.20
CA SER A 224 -17.22 7.34 -10.43
C SER A 224 -16.85 8.55 -9.55
N ALA A 225 -16.14 8.31 -8.45
CA ALA A 225 -15.73 9.35 -7.51
C ALA A 225 -14.32 9.08 -6.93
N PRO A 226 -13.56 10.13 -6.59
CA PRO A 226 -12.25 9.98 -5.99
C PRO A 226 -12.33 9.57 -4.52
N LEU A 227 -11.27 8.90 -4.04
CA LEU A 227 -11.01 8.72 -2.61
C LEU A 227 -10.31 9.97 -2.08
N LEU A 228 -10.97 10.67 -1.15
CA LEU A 228 -10.49 11.90 -0.53
C LEU A 228 -10.28 11.67 0.96
N ASN A 229 -9.10 11.98 1.49
CA ASN A 229 -8.82 11.86 2.92
C ASN A 229 -8.01 13.06 3.42
N PRO A 230 -8.47 13.78 4.46
CA PRO A 230 -7.65 14.77 5.14
C PRO A 230 -6.58 14.09 5.99
N VAL A 231 -5.40 14.70 6.07
CA VAL A 231 -4.36 14.34 7.03
C VAL A 231 -4.68 15.01 8.36
N VAL A 232 -4.57 14.27 9.45
CA VAL A 232 -4.84 14.75 10.80
C VAL A 232 -3.70 14.41 11.75
N GLY A 233 -3.54 15.20 12.81
CA GLY A 233 -2.59 14.87 13.88
C GLY A 233 -3.14 13.73 14.72
N GLY A 234 -2.28 12.73 15.03
CA GLY A 234 -2.60 11.69 15.99
C GLY A 234 -2.67 12.20 17.42
N SER A 235 -3.14 11.36 18.34
CA SER A 235 -3.23 11.74 19.75
C SER A 235 -1.84 11.84 20.37
N LEU A 236 -1.61 12.88 21.19
CA LEU A 236 -0.36 13.00 21.96
C LEU A 236 -0.13 11.81 22.89
N ASP A 237 -1.20 11.14 23.33
CA ASP A 237 -1.11 9.94 24.16
C ASP A 237 -0.50 8.75 23.42
N GLU A 238 -0.51 8.73 22.08
CA GLU A 238 0.11 7.66 21.29
C GLU A 238 1.64 7.71 21.34
N GLY A 239 2.21 8.90 21.56
CA GLY A 239 3.66 9.08 21.69
C GLY A 239 4.21 8.71 23.07
N ARG A 240 3.35 8.35 24.04
CA ARG A 240 3.79 8.04 25.39
C ARG A 240 4.45 6.67 25.47
N VAL A 241 5.48 6.56 26.31
CA VAL A 241 6.10 5.26 26.61
C VAL A 241 5.08 4.35 27.29
N ILE A 242 4.77 3.22 26.64
CA ILE A 242 3.88 2.21 27.19
C ILE A 242 4.62 1.40 28.26
N ARG A 243 4.10 1.39 29.48
CA ARG A 243 4.60 0.53 30.56
C ARG A 243 3.78 -0.75 30.59
N VAL A 244 4.44 -1.88 30.34
CA VAL A 244 3.84 -3.21 30.52
C VAL A 244 3.74 -3.49 32.02
N ILE A 245 2.52 -3.53 32.54
CA ILE A 245 2.24 -3.90 33.93
C ILE A 245 2.08 -5.42 33.95
N LYS A 246 2.90 -6.09 34.78
CA LYS A 246 2.75 -7.53 35.00
C LYS A 246 1.41 -7.79 35.70
N ALA A 247 0.60 -8.68 35.13
CA ALA A 247 -0.66 -9.13 35.69
C ALA A 247 -0.47 -9.94 36.99
#